data_AF-J9ERF8-F1
#
_entry.id   AF-J9ERF8-F1
#
_cell.length_a   1.000
_cell.length_b   1.000
_cell.length_c   1.000
_cell.angle_alpha   90.00
_cell.angle_beta   90.00
_cell.angle_gamma   90.00
#
_symmetry.space_group_name_H-M   'P 1'
#
loop_
_entity.id
_entity.type
_entity.pdbx_description
1 polymer ?
#
loop_
_entity_poly.entity_id
_entity_poly.type
_entity_poly.pdbx_seq_one_letter_code
_entity_poly.pdbx_strand_id
1 'polypeptide(L)'
;MSPLLHHLLSITRSQLSRTQLKQTTKAFSGSQIRNTRPATDYDEEADDRDRFKYDKFYNAVVMYGSPVVLAILFYVTYLGHQMEEHFDQEKYVHYPYLTVRNKPLPWGDGNHSLFHNPERNYVPGVGFEKKQEKHH
;
A
#
# COMPACT_ATOMS: atom_id res chain seq x y z
N MET A 1 -3.25 34.24 -3.76
CA MET A 1 -3.95 33.07 -4.32
C MET A 1 -3.75 33.10 -5.83
N SER A 2 -3.15 32.05 -6.41
CA SER A 2 -2.53 32.09 -7.75
C SER A 2 -3.57 32.19 -8.88
N PRO A 3 -3.39 33.08 -9.87
CA PRO A 3 -4.28 33.21 -11.04
C PRO A 3 -4.38 31.93 -11.89
N LEU A 4 -3.41 31.02 -11.76
CA LEU A 4 -3.42 29.72 -12.44
C LEU A 4 -4.48 28.75 -11.89
N LEU A 5 -4.83 28.84 -10.61
CA LEU A 5 -5.86 27.98 -10.01
C LEU A 5 -7.27 28.36 -10.48
N HIS A 6 -7.53 29.64 -10.73
CA HIS A 6 -8.82 30.09 -11.27
C HIS A 6 -9.03 29.67 -12.73
N HIS A 7 -7.97 29.59 -13.54
CA HIS A 7 -8.06 29.12 -14.92
C HIS A 7 -8.28 27.61 -15.03
N LEU A 8 -7.69 26.82 -14.12
CA LEU A 8 -7.93 25.38 -14.06
C LEU A 8 -9.35 25.05 -13.53
N LEU A 9 -9.87 25.85 -12.59
CA LEU A 9 -11.25 25.69 -12.09
C LEU A 9 -12.33 26.15 -13.09
N SER A 10 -12.02 27.11 -13.97
CA SER A 10 -12.99 27.58 -14.98
C SER A 10 -13.10 26.64 -16.17
N ILE A 11 -12.00 26.00 -16.58
CA ILE A 11 -11.99 25.01 -17.68
C ILE A 11 -12.68 23.70 -17.26
N THR A 12 -12.58 23.32 -15.99
CA THR A 12 -13.24 22.11 -15.47
C THR A 12 -14.76 22.27 -15.28
N ARG A 13 -15.24 23.48 -14.98
CA ARG A 13 -16.70 23.76 -14.89
C ARG A 13 -17.38 23.88 -16.24
N SER A 14 -16.71 24.35 -17.29
CA SER A 14 -17.33 24.55 -18.62
C SER A 14 -17.51 23.25 -19.41
N GLN A 15 -16.71 22.22 -19.13
CA GLN A 15 -16.81 20.92 -19.81
C GLN A 15 -17.84 19.98 -19.16
N LEU A 16 -18.26 20.24 -17.91
CA LEU A 16 -19.22 19.40 -17.20
C LEU A 16 -20.68 19.61 -17.64
N SER A 17 -20.99 20.70 -18.35
CA SER A 17 -22.37 21.02 -18.77
C SER A 17 -22.76 20.44 -20.14
N ARG A 18 -21.86 19.73 -20.84
CA ARG A 18 -22.11 19.21 -22.20
C ARG A 18 -22.16 17.69 -22.32
N THR A 19 -22.10 16.95 -21.23
CA THR A 19 -22.45 15.52 -21.26
C THR A 19 -23.97 15.39 -21.32
N GLN A 20 -24.51 15.48 -22.54
CA GLN A 20 -25.86 15.01 -22.85
C GLN A 20 -25.94 13.56 -22.39
N LEU A 21 -26.64 13.36 -21.28
CA LEU A 21 -26.96 12.06 -20.73
C LEU A 21 -27.87 11.38 -21.75
N LYS A 22 -27.29 10.58 -22.65
CA LYS A 22 -28.07 9.67 -23.49
C LYS A 22 -28.81 8.75 -22.51
N GLN A 23 -30.08 9.05 -22.24
CA GLN A 23 -30.99 8.13 -21.58
C GLN A 23 -31.11 6.91 -22.48
N THR A 24 -30.20 5.94 -22.31
CA THR A 24 -30.38 4.61 -22.87
C THR A 24 -31.45 3.94 -22.03
N THR A 25 -32.72 4.23 -22.34
CA THR A 25 -33.82 3.38 -21.94
C THR A 25 -33.62 2.04 -22.62
N LYS A 26 -32.88 1.14 -21.96
CA LYS A 26 -32.97 -0.28 -22.30
C LYS A 26 -34.41 -0.68 -21.98
N ALA A 27 -35.26 -0.70 -23.00
CA ALA A 27 -36.60 -1.26 -22.89
C ALA A 27 -36.43 -2.69 -22.36
N PHE A 28 -36.84 -2.92 -21.12
CA PHE A 28 -36.87 -4.23 -20.50
C PHE A 28 -37.95 -5.02 -21.24
N SER A 29 -37.54 -5.72 -22.30
CA SER A 29 -38.42 -6.60 -23.07
C SER A 29 -38.82 -7.78 -22.17
N GLY A 30 -40.02 -7.70 -21.60
CA GLY A 30 -40.58 -8.73 -20.72
C GLY A 30 -41.01 -10.02 -21.44
N SER A 31 -40.59 -10.25 -22.69
CA SER A 31 -41.04 -11.41 -23.48
C SER A 31 -40.14 -12.65 -23.39
N GLN A 32 -39.08 -12.64 -22.56
CA GLN A 32 -38.29 -13.85 -22.30
C GLN A 32 -38.68 -14.52 -20.97
N ILE A 33 -39.92 -15.00 -20.91
CA ILE A 33 -40.26 -16.10 -19.99
C ILE A 33 -39.88 -17.40 -20.73
N ARG A 34 -38.58 -17.71 -20.74
CA ARG A 34 -38.10 -19.04 -21.13
C ARG A 34 -37.99 -19.84 -19.83
N ASN A 35 -38.73 -20.94 -19.73
CA ASN A 35 -38.65 -21.87 -18.59
C ASN A 35 -37.19 -22.21 -18.29
N THR A 36 -36.61 -21.60 -17.26
CA THR A 36 -35.32 -22.00 -16.71
C THR A 36 -35.61 -23.26 -15.90
N ARG A 37 -35.26 -24.42 -16.46
CA ARG A 37 -35.11 -25.62 -15.62
C ARG A 37 -34.03 -25.28 -14.57
N PRO A 38 -34.20 -25.66 -13.29
CA PRO A 38 -33.13 -25.47 -12.31
C PRO A 38 -31.92 -26.26 -12.83
N ALA A 39 -30.89 -25.53 -13.26
CA ALA A 39 -29.66 -26.13 -13.76
C ALA A 39 -28.93 -26.76 -12.57
N THR A 40 -29.25 -28.02 -12.30
CA THR A 40 -28.39 -28.91 -11.51
C THR A 40 -27.24 -29.44 -12.37
N ASP A 41 -27.19 -29.08 -13.65
CA ASP A 41 -26.13 -29.39 -14.59
C ASP A 41 -25.18 -28.18 -14.63
N TYR A 42 -23.94 -28.41 -14.23
CA TYR A 42 -22.90 -27.37 -14.23
C TYR A 42 -22.62 -26.98 -15.69
N ASP A 43 -22.91 -25.73 -16.06
CA ASP A 43 -22.62 -25.19 -17.39
C ASP A 43 -21.13 -24.84 -17.49
N GLU A 44 -20.31 -25.85 -17.82
CA GLU A 44 -18.86 -25.75 -17.97
C GLU A 44 -18.46 -24.66 -18.98
N GLU A 45 -19.24 -24.46 -20.05
CA GLU A 45 -18.98 -23.39 -21.03
C GLU A 45 -19.23 -21.99 -20.45
N ALA A 46 -20.24 -21.82 -19.60
CA ALA A 46 -20.47 -20.56 -18.91
C ALA A 46 -19.34 -20.24 -17.92
N ASP A 47 -18.89 -21.26 -17.16
CA ASP A 47 -17.78 -21.11 -16.22
C ASP A 47 -16.46 -20.78 -16.95
N ASP A 48 -16.15 -21.45 -18.07
CA ASP A 48 -14.97 -21.15 -18.90
C ASP A 48 -15.00 -19.74 -19.50
N ARG A 49 -16.16 -19.29 -19.99
CA ARG A 49 -16.33 -17.93 -20.52
C ARG A 49 -16.12 -16.88 -19.43
N ASP A 50 -16.60 -17.13 -18.22
CA ASP A 50 -16.47 -16.20 -17.12
C ASP A 50 -15.06 -16.23 -16.55
N ARG A 51 -14.45 -17.40 -16.38
CA ARG A 51 -13.02 -17.57 -16.06
C ARG A 51 -12.13 -16.79 -17.02
N PHE A 52 -12.33 -16.92 -18.33
CA PHE A 52 -11.55 -16.18 -19.32
C PHE A 52 -11.67 -14.66 -19.17
N LYS A 53 -12.87 -14.14 -18.82
CA LYS A 53 -13.07 -12.71 -18.55
C LYS A 53 -12.37 -12.27 -17.27
N TYR A 54 -12.51 -13.04 -16.19
CA TYR A 54 -11.89 -12.75 -14.91
C TYR A 54 -10.36 -12.79 -15.02
N ASP A 55 -9.79 -13.81 -15.68
CA ASP A 55 -8.36 -13.93 -15.90
C ASP A 55 -7.82 -12.71 -16.66
N LYS A 56 -8.50 -12.28 -17.74
CA LYS A 56 -8.10 -11.09 -18.48
C LYS A 56 -8.19 -9.81 -17.65
N PHE A 57 -9.22 -9.67 -16.83
CA PHE A 57 -9.39 -8.53 -15.94
C PHE A 57 -8.31 -8.48 -14.86
N TYR A 58 -8.10 -9.56 -14.11
CA TYR A 58 -7.10 -9.63 -13.05
C TYR A 58 -5.68 -9.50 -13.60
N ASN A 59 -5.37 -10.15 -14.72
CA ASN A 59 -4.08 -9.97 -15.36
C ASN A 59 -3.83 -8.51 -15.75
N ALA A 60 -4.83 -7.79 -16.27
CA ALA A 60 -4.68 -6.37 -16.57
C ALA A 60 -4.47 -5.54 -15.28
N VAL A 61 -5.28 -5.76 -14.24
CA VAL A 61 -5.16 -5.02 -12.97
C VAL A 61 -3.82 -5.29 -12.30
N VAL A 62 -3.33 -6.53 -12.29
CA VAL A 62 -2.03 -6.87 -11.72
C VAL A 62 -0.89 -6.29 -12.58
N MET A 63 -0.93 -6.45 -13.90
CA MET A 63 0.12 -5.97 -14.80
C MET A 63 0.27 -4.45 -14.81
N TYR A 64 -0.83 -3.70 -14.72
CA TYR A 64 -0.79 -2.24 -14.75
C TYR A 64 -0.90 -1.60 -13.37
N GLY A 65 -1.73 -2.15 -12.48
CA GLY A 65 -1.94 -1.63 -11.14
C GLY A 65 -0.78 -1.91 -10.19
N SER A 66 -0.20 -3.12 -10.23
CA SER A 66 0.89 -3.49 -9.32
C SER A 66 2.12 -2.58 -9.49
N PRO A 67 2.66 -2.34 -10.71
CA PRO A 67 3.82 -1.47 -10.87
C PRO A 67 3.57 -0.03 -10.42
N VAL A 68 2.34 0.49 -10.60
CA VAL A 68 1.99 1.86 -10.15
C VAL A 68 1.99 1.93 -8.62
N VAL A 69 1.36 0.97 -7.94
CA VAL A 69 1.33 0.92 -6.48
C VAL A 69 2.73 0.71 -5.90
N LEU A 70 3.51 -0.20 -6.47
CA LEU A 70 4.89 -0.45 -6.07
C LEU A 70 5.77 0.79 -6.29
N ALA A 71 5.66 1.47 -7.42
CA ALA A 71 6.43 2.69 -7.69
C ALA A 71 6.15 3.80 -6.66
N ILE A 72 4.87 3.98 -6.28
CA ILE A 72 4.49 4.93 -5.23
C ILE A 72 5.08 4.50 -3.88
N LEU A 73 4.98 3.21 -3.52
CA LEU A 73 5.54 2.69 -2.27
C LEU A 73 7.07 2.86 -2.22
N PHE A 74 7.78 2.51 -3.30
CA PHE A 74 9.23 2.71 -3.41
C PHE A 74 9.60 4.19 -3.28
N TYR A 75 8.87 5.10 -3.92
CA TYR A 75 9.16 6.52 -3.83
C TYR A 75 8.96 7.07 -2.40
N VAL A 76 7.86 6.71 -1.74
CA VAL A 76 7.57 7.15 -0.37
C VAL A 76 8.56 6.56 0.63
N THR A 77 8.90 5.28 0.50
CA THR A 77 9.89 4.62 1.37
C THR A 77 11.30 5.15 1.14
N TYR A 78 11.70 5.43 -0.11
CA TYR A 78 12.96 6.10 -0.44
C TYR A 78 13.05 7.49 0.20
N LEU A 79 12.00 8.30 0.05
CA LEU A 79 11.96 9.63 0.67
C LEU A 79 12.02 9.55 2.20
N GLY A 80 11.30 8.58 2.80
CA GLY A 80 11.36 8.32 4.24
C GLY A 80 12.76 7.92 4.71
N HIS A 81 13.43 7.03 3.98
CA HIS A 81 14.80 6.60 4.29
C HIS A 81 15.82 7.76 4.19
N GLN A 82 15.69 8.60 3.17
CA GLN A 82 16.54 9.80 3.02
C GLN A 82 16.30 10.81 4.15
N MET A 83 15.06 10.95 4.64
CA MET A 83 14.79 11.77 5.82
C MET A 83 15.41 11.18 7.11
N GLU A 84 15.48 9.85 7.21
CA GLU A 84 16.08 9.16 8.36
C GLU A 84 17.59 9.35 8.48
N GLU A 85 18.29 9.56 7.37
CA GLU A 85 19.73 9.89 7.35
C GLU A 85 20.03 11.23 8.03
N HIS A 86 19.05 12.13 8.09
CA HIS A 86 19.18 13.45 8.73
C HIS A 86 18.88 13.45 10.24
N PHE A 87 18.35 12.36 10.80
CA PHE A 87 18.12 12.27 12.24
C PHE A 87 19.39 11.81 12.97
N ASP A 88 19.89 12.70 13.83
CA ASP A 88 20.98 12.43 14.74
C ASP A 88 20.57 11.42 15.81
N GLN A 89 21.52 10.62 16.25
CA GLN A 89 21.35 9.69 17.35
C GLN A 89 20.84 10.43 18.59
N GLU A 90 19.67 10.01 19.08
CA GLU A 90 19.09 10.58 20.28
C GLU A 90 19.98 10.34 21.50
N LYS A 91 19.95 11.25 22.47
CA LYS A 91 20.67 11.07 23.73
C LYS A 91 20.07 9.88 24.49
N TYR A 92 20.93 8.95 24.90
CA TYR A 92 20.51 7.83 25.73
C TYR A 92 19.89 8.32 27.06
N VAL A 93 18.63 7.96 27.30
CA VAL A 93 17.93 8.13 28.58
C VAL A 93 17.47 6.77 29.04
N HIS A 94 17.99 6.32 30.18
CA HIS A 94 17.61 5.03 30.75
C HIS A 94 16.21 5.12 31.37
N TYR A 95 15.23 4.51 30.70
CA TYR A 95 13.90 4.31 31.24
C TYR A 95 13.77 2.89 31.80
N PRO A 96 13.34 2.71 33.06
CA PRO A 96 13.33 1.39 33.72
C PRO A 96 12.35 0.39 33.10
N TYR A 97 11.38 0.86 32.31
CA TYR A 97 10.44 0.01 31.57
C TYR A 97 10.93 -0.36 30.17
N LEU A 98 12.04 0.22 29.70
CA LEU A 98 12.64 -0.12 28.42
C LEU A 98 13.78 -1.13 28.60
N THR A 99 13.94 -2.02 27.61
CA THR A 99 15.00 -3.04 27.57
C THR A 99 15.05 -3.99 28.79
N VAL A 100 13.95 -4.18 29.51
CA VAL A 100 13.87 -5.09 30.66
C VAL A 100 14.21 -6.53 30.24
N ARG A 101 15.15 -7.17 30.97
CA ARG A 101 15.53 -8.58 30.78
C ARG A 101 15.30 -9.38 32.05
N ASN A 102 14.31 -10.27 32.03
CA ASN A 102 14.03 -11.19 33.13
C ASN A 102 14.90 -12.47 33.06
N LYS A 103 15.27 -12.86 31.85
CA LYS A 103 16.13 -14.00 31.53
C LYS A 103 17.09 -13.59 30.42
N PRO A 104 18.33 -14.11 30.39
CA PRO A 104 19.21 -13.91 29.25
C PRO A 104 18.58 -14.53 28.00
N LEU A 105 18.82 -13.90 26.85
CA LEU A 105 18.40 -14.44 25.56
C LEU A 105 19.17 -15.72 25.22
N PRO A 106 18.59 -16.67 24.47
CA PRO A 106 19.21 -17.96 24.19
C PRO A 106 20.29 -17.93 23.09
N TRP A 107 20.79 -16.74 22.71
CA TRP A 107 21.81 -16.55 21.68
C TRP A 107 22.79 -15.44 22.07
N GLY A 108 23.93 -15.41 21.38
CA GLY A 108 24.94 -14.38 21.56
C GLY A 108 25.44 -14.31 23.01
N ASP A 109 25.43 -13.10 23.57
CA ASP A 109 25.80 -12.79 24.95
C ASP A 109 24.61 -12.79 25.93
N GLY A 110 23.41 -13.10 25.44
CA GLY A 110 22.17 -13.03 26.20
C GLY A 110 21.59 -11.63 26.42
N ASN A 111 22.31 -10.56 26.03
CA ASN A 111 21.89 -9.17 26.24
C ASN A 111 21.50 -8.47 24.92
N HIS A 112 21.99 -8.95 23.77
CA HIS A 112 21.63 -8.44 22.45
C HIS A 112 20.37 -9.07 21.85
N SER A 113 19.45 -8.23 21.36
CA SER A 113 18.29 -8.71 20.60
C SER A 113 18.74 -9.40 19.29
N LEU A 114 17.84 -10.19 18.68
CA LEU A 114 18.15 -10.91 17.44
C LEU A 114 18.55 -9.98 16.28
N PHE A 115 17.91 -8.82 16.19
CA PHE A 115 18.19 -7.77 15.20
C PHE A 115 18.73 -6.53 15.93
N HIS A 116 19.92 -6.67 16.53
CA HIS A 116 20.57 -5.57 17.22
C HIS A 116 21.36 -4.68 16.26
N ASN A 117 21.11 -3.37 16.32
CA ASN A 117 21.94 -2.36 15.68
C ASN A 117 22.71 -1.59 16.76
N PRO A 118 24.04 -1.74 16.88
CA PRO A 118 24.88 -1.07 17.89
C PRO A 118 24.76 0.46 17.92
N GLU A 119 24.35 1.09 16.81
CA GLU A 119 24.20 2.53 16.68
C GLU A 119 22.81 3.03 17.09
N ARG A 120 21.76 2.23 16.89
CA ARG A 120 20.35 2.63 17.09
C ARG A 120 19.65 1.95 18.25
N ASN A 121 20.13 0.81 18.71
CA ASN A 121 19.55 0.07 19.81
C ASN A 121 20.51 0.12 21.00
N TYR A 122 20.01 0.50 22.17
CA TYR A 122 20.80 0.50 23.40
C TYR A 122 20.67 -0.82 24.16
N VAL A 123 21.72 -1.11 24.93
CA VAL A 123 21.84 -2.30 25.77
C VAL A 123 21.67 -1.90 27.24
N PRO A 124 20.92 -2.67 28.04
CA PRO A 124 20.81 -2.44 29.48
C PRO A 124 22.18 -2.30 30.14
N GLY A 125 22.42 -1.17 30.82
CA GLY A 125 23.65 -0.89 31.57
C GLY A 125 24.79 -0.22 30.79
N VAL A 126 24.85 -0.37 29.46
CA VAL A 126 25.89 0.24 28.61
C VAL A 126 25.38 1.50 27.91
N GLY A 127 24.13 1.48 27.44
CA GLY A 127 23.59 2.50 26.54
C GLY A 127 23.84 2.11 25.08
N PHE A 128 24.10 3.10 24.22
CA PHE A 128 24.49 2.84 22.83
C PHE A 128 25.94 2.39 22.76
N GLU A 129 26.20 1.34 22.00
CA GLU A 129 27.54 0.75 21.89
C GLU A 129 28.42 1.52 20.90
N LYS A 130 27.79 2.11 19.87
CA LYS A 130 28.46 2.95 18.88
C LYS A 130 27.75 4.30 18.74
N LYS A 131 28.54 5.31 18.41
CA LYS A 131 27.99 6.60 17.96
C LYS A 131 27.61 6.46 16.48
N GLN A 132 26.46 7.01 16.10
CA GLN A 132 26.04 7.03 14.71
C GLN A 132 27.06 7.83 13.89
N GLU A 133 27.70 7.17 12.92
CA GLU A 133 28.57 7.82 11.95
C GLU A 133 27.69 8.55 10.94
N LYS A 134 27.81 9.88 10.87
CA LYS A 134 27.12 10.66 9.85
C LYS A 134 27.89 10.50 8.54
N HIS A 135 27.31 9.79 7.59
CA HIS A 135 27.77 9.86 6.20
C HIS A 135 27.22 11.14 5.57
N HIS A 136 28.11 12.01 5.11
CA HIS A 136 27.81 13.26 4.41
C HIS A 136 27.90 13.06 2.89
#